data_AF-A0A1Y1ZUP6-F1
#
_entry.id   AF-A0A1Y1ZUP6-F1
#
_cell.length_a   1.000
_cell.length_b   1.000
_cell.length_c   1.000
_cell.angle_alpha   90.00
_cell.angle_beta   90.00
_cell.angle_gamma   90.00
#
_symmetry.space_group_name_H-M   'P 1'
#
loop_
_entity.id
_entity.type
_entity.pdbx_description
1 polymer ?
#
loop_
_entity_poly.entity_id
_entity_poly.type
_entity_poly.pdbx_seq_one_letter_code
_entity_poly.pdbx_strand_id
1 'polypeptide(L)'
;METTDKNIFTASDLSQTDGVTLFNCKAGLCKVSKGYILVDKKLYGNASGSWTEVSAESQVCKDASDAGKVKLNTGKTALELCVPGATANATPTAAAVGSDVFVFGSPFKVYIAGSSNTIIGMPDPENGYYYLDAAHKVSSTTATSLIPCRDKSCSDEIKVSDATPGLYANAADSKNIKCTASEDETPVITCALVGDAGYYLDINNTLLSCPSGNDCFAITDPDLGFYVNAGDETVNKYIRCTDVECRAIPAPTDACDSVEKSGKLTFDDSNVKFCFDNAKSDKVDGTYVVNYSSNSVFRSLVKSGQYGLLEITSTSKSFTLKSAEAHLCVTDATLKKSGDYSGSPCATGASEYICNADGVCNKGSEAPSRSTNEEEGMEQESSSASSLKVVCDVQLGSNCYSGRYYLVKKPEYELIEEEYEKGSLFFCASEGSACQEIHQVGYYVIDKETIFSCSKTAADIEVTCEKFSITESESPTCSEDTLGKILANGGKFYFCLTNSGNALELSMSNTGNYALSKNDEDLFSLDSKHYAIININENIITLNDKC
;
A
#
# COMPACT_ATOMS: atom_id res chain seq x y z
N MET A 1 -14.57 -20.96 -20.49
CA MET A 1 -13.80 -20.47 -21.65
C MET A 1 -12.34 -20.66 -21.26
N GLU A 2 -11.75 -21.79 -21.64
CA GLU A 2 -10.39 -22.18 -21.22
C GLU A 2 -9.37 -21.35 -22.00
N THR A 3 -8.91 -20.25 -21.41
CA THR A 3 -7.71 -19.57 -21.87
C THR A 3 -6.53 -20.30 -21.24
N THR A 4 -5.96 -21.28 -21.94
CA THR A 4 -4.61 -21.75 -21.62
C THR A 4 -3.66 -20.57 -21.75
N ASP A 5 -3.23 -20.02 -20.61
CA ASP A 5 -2.15 -19.07 -20.48
C ASP A 5 -0.90 -19.62 -21.16
N LYS A 6 -0.69 -19.20 -22.41
CA LYS A 6 0.56 -19.38 -23.13
C LYS A 6 0.96 -18.01 -23.60
N ASN A 7 2.04 -17.51 -23.00
CA ASN A 7 2.81 -16.37 -23.49
C ASN A 7 3.17 -16.62 -24.97
N ILE A 8 2.37 -16.10 -25.90
CA ILE A 8 2.62 -16.26 -27.33
C ILE A 8 3.75 -15.31 -27.71
N PHE A 9 4.92 -15.88 -27.97
CA PHE A 9 5.99 -15.20 -28.69
C PHE A 9 6.52 -16.12 -29.80
N THR A 10 6.27 -15.78 -31.05
CA THR A 10 6.89 -16.47 -32.20
C THR A 10 7.77 -15.48 -32.96
N ALA A 11 9.08 -15.54 -32.70
CA ALA A 11 10.10 -14.76 -33.39
C ALA A 11 10.46 -15.34 -34.78
N SER A 12 9.77 -16.38 -35.26
CA SER A 12 10.17 -17.15 -36.44
C SER A 12 10.18 -16.37 -37.76
N ASP A 13 9.58 -15.18 -37.81
CA ASP A 13 9.44 -14.37 -39.02
C ASP A 13 10.15 -13.01 -38.96
N LEU A 14 10.91 -12.72 -37.90
CA LEU A 14 11.64 -11.45 -37.80
C LEU A 14 12.93 -11.51 -38.62
N SER A 15 13.03 -10.71 -39.68
CA SER A 15 14.27 -10.49 -40.46
C SER A 15 14.97 -9.17 -40.14
N GLN A 16 14.34 -8.30 -39.33
CA GLN A 16 14.85 -7.00 -38.89
C GLN A 16 14.32 -6.67 -37.48
N THR A 17 15.06 -5.85 -36.73
CA THR A 17 14.68 -5.42 -35.37
C THR A 17 13.95 -4.08 -35.31
N ASP A 18 13.88 -3.35 -36.43
CA ASP A 18 13.22 -2.04 -36.49
C ASP A 18 11.71 -2.20 -36.29
N GLY A 19 11.15 -1.43 -35.34
CA GLY A 19 9.74 -1.48 -34.98
C GLY A 19 9.34 -2.69 -34.13
N VAL A 20 10.29 -3.50 -33.66
CA VAL A 20 10.00 -4.62 -32.77
C VAL A 20 9.84 -4.13 -31.32
N THR A 21 8.67 -4.37 -30.75
CA THR A 21 8.38 -4.13 -29.33
C THR A 21 8.12 -5.44 -28.63
N LEU A 22 8.80 -5.68 -27.51
CA LEU A 22 8.52 -6.83 -26.65
C LEU A 22 7.45 -6.46 -25.64
N PHE A 23 6.47 -7.34 -25.46
CA PHE A 23 5.41 -7.18 -24.45
C PHE A 23 5.49 -8.34 -23.46
N ASN A 24 5.11 -8.13 -22.21
CA ASN A 24 4.80 -9.18 -21.26
C ASN A 24 3.30 -9.14 -20.96
N CYS A 25 2.59 -10.23 -21.24
CA CYS A 25 1.14 -10.28 -21.11
C CYS A 25 0.72 -11.20 -19.98
N LYS A 26 -0.08 -10.72 -19.03
CA LYS A 26 -0.67 -11.50 -17.93
C LYS A 26 -2.16 -11.21 -17.87
N ALA A 27 -2.99 -12.25 -17.85
CA ALA A 27 -4.46 -12.14 -17.79
C ALA A 27 -5.06 -11.18 -18.84
N GLY A 28 -4.52 -11.17 -20.06
CA GLY A 28 -4.98 -10.32 -21.16
C GLY A 28 -4.48 -8.86 -21.14
N LEU A 29 -3.76 -8.45 -20.10
CA LEU A 29 -3.10 -7.14 -20.03
C LEU A 29 -1.63 -7.27 -20.45
N CYS A 30 -1.19 -6.45 -21.40
CA CYS A 30 0.17 -6.46 -21.94
C CYS A 30 0.92 -5.17 -21.58
N LYS A 31 2.10 -5.29 -20.97
CA LYS A 31 3.01 -4.18 -20.69
C LYS A 31 4.24 -4.29 -21.60
N VAL A 32 4.76 -3.16 -22.09
CA VAL A 32 6.05 -3.15 -22.82
C VAL A 32 7.15 -3.67 -21.90
N SER A 33 8.02 -4.53 -22.42
CA SER A 33 9.10 -5.18 -21.69
C SER A 33 10.44 -4.98 -22.38
N LYS A 34 11.50 -5.06 -21.60
CA LYS A 34 12.90 -5.11 -22.06
C LYS A 34 13.30 -6.56 -22.25
N GLY A 35 14.43 -6.83 -22.89
CA GLY A 35 14.86 -8.24 -23.01
C GLY A 35 15.86 -8.52 -24.11
N TYR A 36 15.87 -9.78 -24.52
CA TYR A 36 16.75 -10.34 -25.53
C TYR A 36 15.94 -11.14 -26.54
N ILE A 37 16.31 -11.04 -27.82
CA ILE A 37 15.70 -11.79 -28.92
C ILE A 37 16.78 -12.41 -29.82
N LEU A 38 16.48 -13.58 -30.37
CA LEU A 38 17.27 -14.22 -31.41
C LEU A 38 16.67 -13.88 -32.78
N VAL A 39 17.41 -13.16 -33.60
CA VAL A 39 17.04 -12.79 -34.98
C VAL A 39 18.17 -13.20 -35.90
N ASP A 40 17.89 -14.01 -36.94
CA ASP A 40 18.89 -14.50 -37.90
C ASP A 40 20.18 -15.08 -37.27
N LYS A 41 20.02 -15.88 -36.20
CA LYS A 41 21.12 -16.48 -35.41
C LYS A 41 22.04 -15.46 -34.73
N LYS A 42 21.58 -14.23 -34.57
CA LYS A 42 22.24 -13.17 -33.80
C LYS A 42 21.39 -12.80 -32.59
N LEU A 43 22.07 -12.55 -31.48
CA LEU A 43 21.45 -12.11 -30.24
C LEU A 43 21.34 -10.59 -30.24
N TYR A 44 20.14 -10.08 -30.00
CA TYR A 44 19.88 -8.66 -29.80
C TYR A 44 19.37 -8.43 -28.39
N GLY A 45 19.79 -7.33 -27.76
CA GLY A 45 19.33 -6.88 -26.45
C GLY A 45 18.67 -5.51 -26.53
N ASN A 46 17.65 -5.28 -25.72
CA ASN A 46 16.96 -4.00 -25.58
C ASN A 46 16.81 -3.66 -24.10
N ALA A 47 17.70 -2.80 -23.60
CA ALA A 47 17.67 -2.27 -22.23
C ALA A 47 17.16 -0.82 -22.15
N SER A 48 17.26 -0.06 -23.25
CA SER A 48 17.02 1.39 -23.32
C SER A 48 15.94 1.79 -24.33
N GLY A 49 15.16 0.84 -24.83
CA GLY A 49 14.12 1.08 -25.84
C GLY A 49 14.55 0.83 -27.29
N SER A 50 15.82 0.54 -27.54
CA SER A 50 16.35 0.17 -28.87
C SER A 50 17.08 -1.17 -28.84
N TRP A 51 16.97 -1.91 -29.94
CA TRP A 51 17.66 -3.20 -30.10
C TRP A 51 19.09 -3.00 -30.57
N THR A 52 20.03 -3.64 -29.87
CA THR A 52 21.46 -3.64 -30.22
C THR A 52 21.98 -5.07 -30.27
N GLU A 53 22.81 -5.40 -31.27
CA GLU A 53 23.44 -6.72 -31.38
C GLU A 53 24.39 -6.92 -30.20
N VAL A 54 24.23 -8.02 -29.46
CA VAL A 54 25.06 -8.36 -28.31
C VAL A 54 26.34 -9.04 -28.82
N SER A 55 27.51 -8.46 -28.51
CA SER A 55 28.80 -8.99 -28.97
C SER A 55 29.07 -10.40 -28.41
N ALA A 56 29.83 -11.21 -29.14
CA ALA A 56 30.13 -12.59 -28.74
C ALA A 56 30.91 -12.66 -27.40
N GLU A 57 31.74 -11.66 -27.11
CA GLU A 57 32.50 -11.55 -25.87
C GLU A 57 31.58 -11.31 -24.66
N SER A 58 30.40 -10.71 -24.88
CA SER A 58 29.40 -10.46 -23.86
C SER A 58 28.46 -11.67 -23.64
N GLN A 59 28.59 -12.73 -24.44
CA GLN A 59 27.77 -13.94 -24.39
C GLN A 59 28.49 -15.09 -23.67
N VAL A 60 28.99 -14.80 -22.46
CA VAL A 60 29.75 -15.76 -21.64
C VAL A 60 29.12 -15.87 -20.25
N CYS A 61 29.22 -17.06 -19.63
CA CYS A 61 28.88 -17.32 -18.24
C CYS A 61 30.12 -17.90 -17.55
N LYS A 62 31.09 -17.05 -17.22
CA LYS A 62 32.40 -17.45 -16.66
C LYS A 62 32.62 -16.87 -15.28
N ASP A 63 32.26 -15.60 -15.10
CA ASP A 63 32.51 -14.84 -13.89
C ASP A 63 31.19 -14.52 -13.18
N ALA A 64 31.20 -14.30 -11.86
CA ALA A 64 29.99 -13.95 -11.11
C ALA A 64 29.29 -12.70 -11.66
N SER A 65 30.04 -11.78 -12.25
CA SER A 65 29.52 -10.58 -12.94
C SER A 65 28.80 -10.87 -14.27
N ASP A 66 28.86 -12.11 -14.76
CA ASP A 66 28.10 -12.56 -15.94
C ASP A 66 26.66 -12.96 -15.58
N ALA A 67 26.29 -13.02 -14.31
CA ALA A 67 24.91 -13.31 -13.90
C ALA A 67 23.94 -12.33 -14.57
N GLY A 68 22.92 -12.87 -15.25
CA GLY A 68 21.89 -12.11 -15.95
C GLY A 68 22.23 -11.78 -17.41
N LYS A 69 23.44 -12.11 -17.87
CA LYS A 69 23.77 -12.09 -19.30
C LYS A 69 23.09 -13.26 -20.02
N VAL A 70 22.90 -13.11 -21.32
CA VAL A 70 22.30 -14.12 -22.18
C VAL A 70 23.35 -14.65 -23.16
N LYS A 71 23.38 -15.97 -23.29
CA LYS A 71 24.30 -16.70 -24.16
C LYS A 71 23.52 -17.33 -25.31
N LEU A 72 24.00 -17.14 -26.54
CA LEU A 72 23.63 -17.97 -27.68
C LEU A 72 24.64 -19.11 -27.82
N ASN A 73 24.20 -20.36 -27.64
CA ASN A 73 25.08 -21.49 -27.85
C ASN A 73 25.34 -21.71 -29.35
N THR A 74 26.61 -21.93 -29.70
CA THR A 74 27.02 -22.24 -31.07
C THR A 74 26.25 -23.45 -31.60
N GLY A 75 25.52 -23.26 -32.69
CA GLY A 75 24.72 -24.32 -33.32
C GLY A 75 23.34 -24.57 -32.70
N LYS A 76 22.94 -23.84 -31.65
CA LYS A 76 21.57 -23.89 -31.10
C LYS A 76 20.74 -22.71 -31.59
N THR A 77 19.42 -22.91 -31.60
CA THR A 77 18.40 -21.87 -31.88
C THR A 77 17.75 -21.36 -30.59
N ALA A 78 18.34 -21.65 -29.43
CA ALA A 78 17.80 -21.30 -28.12
C ALA A 78 18.81 -20.46 -27.35
N LEU A 79 18.29 -19.47 -26.63
CA LEU A 79 18.99 -18.62 -25.69
C LEU A 79 19.10 -19.33 -24.33
N GLU A 80 20.21 -19.11 -23.65
CA GLU A 80 20.43 -19.54 -22.26
C GLU A 80 20.74 -18.31 -21.40
N LEU A 81 20.19 -18.28 -20.19
CA LEU A 81 20.44 -17.26 -19.19
C LEU A 81 21.62 -17.69 -18.31
N CYS A 82 22.56 -16.79 -18.04
CA CYS A 82 23.59 -17.01 -17.03
C CYS A 82 22.98 -16.82 -15.63
N VAL A 83 22.60 -17.92 -14.97
CA VAL A 83 21.97 -17.90 -13.64
C VAL A 83 23.05 -17.98 -12.56
N PRO A 84 23.03 -17.13 -11.53
CA PRO A 84 24.01 -17.20 -10.44
C PRO A 84 23.97 -18.57 -9.76
N GLY A 85 25.13 -19.07 -9.31
CA GLY A 85 25.15 -20.27 -8.48
C GLY A 85 24.66 -19.98 -7.05
N ALA A 86 24.47 -21.03 -6.25
CA ALA A 86 23.93 -20.94 -4.88
C ALA A 86 24.76 -20.11 -3.86
N THR A 87 25.91 -19.57 -4.27
CA THR A 87 26.75 -18.69 -3.45
C THR A 87 27.14 -17.46 -4.27
N ALA A 88 27.27 -16.31 -3.62
CA ALA A 88 27.51 -15.02 -4.28
C ALA A 88 28.73 -14.98 -5.23
N ASN A 89 29.71 -15.87 -5.04
CA ASN A 89 30.93 -15.94 -5.85
C ASN A 89 30.97 -17.14 -6.81
N ALA A 90 29.90 -17.92 -6.91
CA ALA A 90 29.86 -19.06 -7.81
C ALA A 90 29.80 -18.60 -9.27
N THR A 91 30.56 -19.28 -10.14
CA THR A 91 30.44 -19.10 -11.60
C THR A 91 28.99 -19.36 -12.03
N PRO A 92 28.35 -18.43 -12.75
CA PRO A 92 27.00 -18.61 -13.24
C PRO A 92 26.90 -19.81 -14.19
N THR A 93 25.80 -20.54 -14.10
CA THR A 93 25.52 -21.66 -15.01
C THR A 93 24.59 -21.18 -16.11
N ALA A 94 24.91 -21.52 -17.36
CA ALA A 94 24.03 -21.28 -18.49
C ALA A 94 22.81 -22.22 -18.40
N ALA A 95 21.62 -21.67 -18.25
CA ALA A 95 20.37 -22.42 -18.13
C ALA A 95 19.38 -22.01 -19.22
N ALA A 96 18.69 -22.99 -19.82
CA ALA A 96 17.51 -22.69 -20.62
C ALA A 96 16.40 -22.24 -19.65
N VAL A 97 15.82 -21.06 -19.90
CA VAL A 97 14.80 -20.48 -18.99
C VAL A 97 13.48 -21.23 -19.14
N GLY A 98 13.05 -21.55 -20.37
CA GLY A 98 11.84 -22.30 -20.63
C GLY A 98 10.60 -21.61 -20.06
N SER A 99 9.83 -22.33 -19.24
CA SER A 99 8.67 -21.81 -18.51
C SER A 99 9.02 -21.25 -17.12
N ASP A 100 10.29 -21.29 -16.74
CA ASP A 100 10.73 -20.83 -15.43
C ASP A 100 10.82 -19.31 -15.37
N VAL A 101 10.68 -18.78 -14.16
CA VAL A 101 10.90 -17.36 -13.85
C VAL A 101 12.08 -17.26 -12.91
N PHE A 102 13.06 -16.41 -13.22
CA PHE A 102 14.21 -16.16 -12.35
C PHE A 102 14.20 -14.73 -11.84
N VAL A 103 14.61 -14.52 -10.60
CA VAL A 103 14.69 -13.18 -10.00
C VAL A 103 16.00 -13.02 -9.23
N PHE A 104 16.93 -12.22 -9.76
CA PHE A 104 18.25 -11.99 -9.14
C PHE A 104 18.91 -10.70 -9.66
N GLY A 105 20.03 -10.31 -9.06
CA GLY A 105 20.83 -9.14 -9.45
C GLY A 105 20.73 -7.96 -8.48
N SER A 106 21.48 -6.89 -8.73
CA SER A 106 21.39 -5.62 -7.98
C SER A 106 21.47 -4.44 -8.97
N PRO A 107 20.37 -3.70 -9.20
CA PRO A 107 19.01 -3.99 -8.71
C PRO A 107 18.49 -5.34 -9.25
N PHE A 108 17.60 -5.98 -8.51
CA PHE A 108 16.98 -7.25 -8.92
C PHE A 108 16.20 -7.10 -10.23
N LYS A 109 16.29 -8.12 -11.08
CA LYS A 109 15.59 -8.21 -12.35
C LYS A 109 14.83 -9.53 -12.43
N VAL A 110 13.67 -9.49 -13.09
CA VAL A 110 12.88 -10.67 -13.41
C VAL A 110 13.24 -11.13 -14.81
N TYR A 111 13.47 -12.43 -15.00
CA TYR A 111 13.77 -13.03 -16.29
C TYR A 111 12.74 -14.12 -16.60
N ILE A 112 12.12 -14.03 -17.78
CA ILE A 112 11.11 -14.99 -18.26
C ILE A 112 11.41 -15.28 -19.73
N ALA A 113 11.23 -16.52 -20.19
CA ALA A 113 11.40 -16.86 -21.60
C ALA A 113 10.11 -17.33 -22.27
N GLY A 114 10.09 -17.20 -23.59
CA GLY A 114 9.12 -17.92 -24.41
C GLY A 114 9.44 -19.41 -24.44
N SER A 115 8.44 -20.24 -24.76
CA SER A 115 8.59 -21.71 -24.81
C SER A 115 9.69 -22.21 -25.77
N SER A 116 10.01 -21.45 -26.83
CA SER A 116 11.10 -21.73 -27.77
C SER A 116 12.49 -21.32 -27.25
N ASN A 117 12.57 -20.60 -26.14
CA ASN A 117 13.78 -19.91 -25.67
C ASN A 117 14.43 -19.00 -26.73
N THR A 118 13.71 -18.54 -27.75
CA THR A 118 14.24 -17.57 -28.72
C THR A 118 14.13 -16.13 -28.23
N ILE A 119 13.42 -15.92 -27.11
CA ILE A 119 13.19 -14.63 -26.46
C ILE A 119 13.34 -14.82 -24.96
N ILE A 120 14.06 -13.91 -24.31
CA ILE A 120 14.12 -13.77 -22.85
C ILE A 120 13.68 -12.35 -22.52
N GLY A 121 12.51 -12.20 -21.93
CA GLY A 121 11.98 -10.93 -21.42
C GLY A 121 12.54 -10.59 -20.05
N MET A 122 12.64 -9.29 -19.80
CA MET A 122 12.97 -8.64 -18.54
C MET A 122 11.83 -7.69 -18.18
N PRO A 123 10.65 -8.19 -17.78
CA PRO A 123 9.55 -7.33 -17.37
C PRO A 123 9.90 -6.57 -16.07
N ASP A 124 9.22 -5.45 -15.87
CA ASP A 124 9.18 -4.81 -14.56
C ASP A 124 8.63 -5.81 -13.53
N PRO A 125 9.21 -5.91 -12.32
CA PRO A 125 8.69 -6.79 -11.29
C PRO A 125 7.30 -6.33 -10.85
N GLU A 126 6.37 -7.27 -10.71
CA GLU A 126 5.08 -7.02 -10.08
C GLU A 126 5.22 -6.81 -8.56
N ASN A 127 4.28 -6.08 -7.97
CA ASN A 127 4.24 -5.83 -6.53
C ASN A 127 3.98 -7.13 -5.75
N GLY A 128 4.69 -7.33 -4.64
CA GLY A 128 4.55 -8.50 -3.78
C GLY A 128 5.90 -9.12 -3.42
N TYR A 129 5.92 -10.44 -3.23
CA TYR A 129 7.11 -11.20 -2.88
C TYR A 129 7.32 -12.33 -3.88
N TYR A 130 8.53 -12.49 -4.39
CA TYR A 130 8.89 -13.68 -5.18
C TYR A 130 9.36 -14.79 -4.25
N TYR A 131 8.75 -15.98 -4.38
CA TYR A 131 9.09 -17.20 -3.62
C TYR A 131 10.16 -18.00 -4.37
N LEU A 132 11.42 -17.95 -3.92
CA LEU A 132 12.57 -18.42 -4.70
C LEU A 132 13.28 -19.62 -4.09
N ASP A 133 13.70 -20.57 -4.92
CA ASP A 133 14.62 -21.64 -4.53
C ASP A 133 16.09 -21.18 -4.46
N ALA A 134 16.99 -22.12 -4.14
CA ALA A 134 18.43 -21.84 -4.01
C ALA A 134 19.12 -21.45 -5.34
N ALA A 135 18.44 -21.61 -6.47
CA ALA A 135 18.91 -21.21 -7.79
C ALA A 135 18.27 -19.88 -8.25
N HIS A 136 17.63 -19.14 -7.33
CA HIS A 136 16.90 -17.91 -7.60
C HIS A 136 15.77 -18.06 -8.63
N LYS A 137 15.24 -19.28 -8.74
CA LYS A 137 14.09 -19.60 -9.59
C LYS A 137 12.82 -19.51 -8.74
N VAL A 138 11.76 -18.92 -9.30
CA VAL A 138 10.43 -18.95 -8.71
C VAL A 138 10.00 -20.40 -8.51
N SER A 139 9.78 -20.75 -7.26
CA SER A 139 9.43 -22.09 -6.85
C SER A 139 7.93 -22.24 -6.64
N SER A 140 7.41 -23.43 -6.90
CA SER A 140 6.03 -23.81 -6.59
C SER A 140 5.92 -24.72 -5.37
N THR A 141 7.06 -25.09 -4.75
CA THR A 141 7.10 -26.13 -3.70
C THR A 141 7.95 -25.73 -2.50
N THR A 142 9.22 -25.40 -2.73
CA THR A 142 10.18 -25.05 -1.66
C THR A 142 10.96 -23.80 -2.01
N ALA A 143 11.00 -22.83 -1.09
CA ALA A 143 11.86 -21.67 -1.20
C ALA A 143 12.95 -21.67 -0.14
N THR A 144 14.05 -21.02 -0.48
CA THR A 144 15.10 -20.61 0.44
C THR A 144 15.04 -19.12 0.75
N SER A 145 14.39 -18.33 -0.10
CA SER A 145 14.28 -16.88 0.08
C SER A 145 13.03 -16.26 -0.51
N LEU A 146 12.76 -15.03 -0.08
CA LEU A 146 11.72 -14.13 -0.54
C LEU A 146 12.37 -12.85 -1.07
N ILE A 147 11.90 -12.34 -2.20
CA ILE A 147 12.31 -11.03 -2.71
C ILE A 147 11.11 -10.08 -2.73
N PRO A 148 11.02 -9.10 -1.81
CA PRO A 148 10.01 -8.05 -1.85
C PRO A 148 10.21 -7.11 -3.05
N CYS A 149 9.12 -6.84 -3.77
CA CYS A 149 9.08 -5.88 -4.86
C CYS A 149 7.91 -4.90 -4.70
N ARG A 150 8.18 -3.61 -4.93
CA ARG A 150 7.22 -2.51 -4.93
C ARG A 150 7.59 -1.49 -6.00
N ASP A 151 6.58 -0.98 -6.68
CA ASP A 151 6.69 0.10 -7.66
C ASP A 151 7.77 -0.17 -8.71
N LYS A 152 7.78 -1.41 -9.24
CA LYS A 152 8.72 -1.90 -10.27
C LYS A 152 10.17 -1.99 -9.81
N SER A 153 10.42 -1.93 -8.51
CA SER A 153 11.73 -2.16 -7.90
C SER A 153 11.64 -3.29 -6.89
N CYS A 154 12.76 -3.93 -6.57
CA CYS A 154 12.81 -4.90 -5.48
C CYS A 154 13.92 -4.54 -4.50
N SER A 155 13.69 -4.82 -3.22
CA SER A 155 14.68 -4.64 -2.17
C SER A 155 15.43 -5.95 -1.89
N ASP A 156 16.27 -5.93 -0.86
CA ASP A 156 17.17 -7.04 -0.53
C ASP A 156 16.44 -8.37 -0.29
N GLU A 157 17.14 -9.46 -0.63
CA GLU A 157 16.68 -10.83 -0.44
C GLU A 157 16.52 -11.15 1.05
N ILE A 158 15.36 -11.69 1.41
CA ILE A 158 15.04 -12.16 2.76
C ILE A 158 15.16 -13.68 2.75
N LYS A 159 16.06 -14.26 3.55
CA LYS A 159 16.09 -15.71 3.72
C LYS A 159 14.81 -16.18 4.40
N VAL A 160 14.29 -17.33 4.02
CA VAL A 160 13.09 -17.90 4.66
C VAL A 160 13.26 -18.04 6.18
N SER A 161 14.46 -18.35 6.66
CA SER A 161 14.78 -18.41 8.10
C SER A 161 14.60 -17.09 8.84
N ASP A 162 14.68 -15.97 8.11
CA ASP A 162 14.68 -14.61 8.65
C ASP A 162 13.35 -13.91 8.36
N ALA A 163 12.40 -14.58 7.70
CA ALA A 163 11.10 -14.04 7.36
C ALA A 163 10.20 -13.96 8.61
N THR A 164 9.45 -12.86 8.72
CA THR A 164 8.40 -12.72 9.74
C THR A 164 7.30 -13.75 9.50
N PRO A 165 6.83 -14.50 10.52
CA PRO A 165 5.65 -15.33 10.39
C PRO A 165 4.44 -14.50 9.91
N GLY A 166 3.73 -14.99 8.90
CA GLY A 166 2.63 -14.25 8.29
C GLY A 166 2.35 -14.67 6.86
N LEU A 167 1.53 -13.88 6.18
CA LEU A 167 1.17 -14.08 4.79
C LEU A 167 1.78 -12.98 3.92
N TYR A 168 2.24 -13.39 2.75
CA TYR A 168 2.87 -12.52 1.76
C TYR A 168 2.16 -12.72 0.43
N ALA A 169 1.78 -11.63 -0.22
CA ALA A 169 1.27 -11.68 -1.59
C ALA A 169 2.38 -12.16 -2.53
N ASN A 170 2.14 -13.23 -3.30
CA ASN A 170 3.13 -13.74 -4.23
C ASN A 170 3.07 -12.98 -5.55
N ALA A 171 4.21 -12.42 -5.98
CA ALA A 171 4.27 -11.67 -7.22
C ALA A 171 4.20 -12.57 -8.47
N ALA A 172 4.58 -13.84 -8.35
CA ALA A 172 4.77 -14.73 -9.49
C ALA A 172 3.65 -15.77 -9.71
N ASP A 173 2.86 -16.08 -8.68
CA ASP A 173 1.80 -17.10 -8.72
C ASP A 173 0.51 -16.53 -8.12
N SER A 174 -0.60 -17.15 -8.51
CA SER A 174 -1.93 -17.03 -7.93
C SER A 174 -1.99 -17.25 -6.41
N LYS A 175 -1.08 -18.06 -5.86
CA LYS A 175 -1.07 -18.49 -4.46
C LYS A 175 -0.25 -17.56 -3.59
N ASN A 176 -0.76 -17.23 -2.40
CA ASN A 176 0.00 -16.50 -1.39
C ASN A 176 1.13 -17.36 -0.80
N ILE A 177 2.10 -16.71 -0.18
CA ILE A 177 3.17 -17.38 0.57
C ILE A 177 2.84 -17.23 2.05
N LYS A 178 2.68 -18.35 2.77
CA LYS A 178 2.47 -18.38 4.22
C LYS A 178 3.74 -18.83 4.90
N CYS A 179 4.31 -17.99 5.75
CA CYS A 179 5.42 -18.30 6.62
C CYS A 179 4.94 -18.57 8.05
N THR A 180 5.42 -19.65 8.65
CA THR A 180 5.03 -20.10 10.00
C THR A 180 6.28 -20.37 10.83
N ALA A 181 6.26 -19.97 12.10
CA ALA A 181 7.26 -20.34 13.09
C ALA A 181 6.87 -21.67 13.75
N SER A 182 7.85 -22.54 14.02
CA SER A 182 7.65 -23.68 14.91
C SER A 182 7.43 -23.21 16.36
N GLU A 183 6.77 -24.04 17.18
CA GLU A 183 6.53 -23.78 18.62
C GLU A 183 7.76 -24.03 19.51
N ASP A 184 8.93 -24.26 18.90
CA ASP A 184 10.17 -24.55 19.63
C ASP A 184 10.77 -23.27 20.24
N GLU A 185 11.63 -23.44 21.26
CA GLU A 185 12.36 -22.31 21.88
C GLU A 185 13.20 -21.50 20.87
N THR A 186 13.65 -22.16 19.80
CA THR A 186 14.28 -21.53 18.63
C THR A 186 13.36 -21.71 17.42
N PRO A 187 12.43 -20.78 17.18
CA PRO A 187 11.41 -20.97 16.14
C PRO A 187 12.07 -21.10 14.77
N VAL A 188 11.81 -22.23 14.10
CA VAL A 188 12.21 -22.43 12.71
C VAL A 188 11.12 -21.88 11.81
N ILE A 189 11.48 -20.91 10.96
CA ILE A 189 10.54 -20.36 9.99
C ILE A 189 10.51 -21.25 8.76
N THR A 190 9.31 -21.66 8.37
CA THR A 190 9.05 -22.36 7.11
C THR A 190 7.99 -21.60 6.33
N CYS A 191 8.18 -21.48 5.01
CA CYS A 191 7.23 -20.81 4.13
C CYS A 191 6.70 -21.79 3.08
N ALA A 192 5.41 -21.72 2.77
CA ALA A 192 4.76 -22.56 1.76
C ALA A 192 3.72 -21.76 0.97
N LEU A 193 3.41 -22.20 -0.25
CA LEU A 193 2.34 -21.60 -1.04
C LEU A 193 0.96 -22.07 -0.53
N VAL A 194 0.05 -21.13 -0.31
CA VAL A 194 -1.34 -21.37 0.09
C VAL A 194 -2.29 -20.71 -0.90
N GLY A 195 -3.34 -21.44 -1.29
CA GLY A 195 -4.26 -21.00 -2.36
C GLY A 195 -5.72 -21.31 -2.05
N ASP A 196 -6.06 -21.51 -0.78
CA ASP A 196 -7.45 -21.74 -0.41
C ASP A 196 -8.27 -20.46 -0.61
N ALA A 197 -9.54 -20.64 -0.96
CA ALA A 197 -10.41 -19.50 -1.21
C ALA A 197 -10.73 -18.74 0.08
N GLY A 198 -10.59 -17.42 0.06
CA GLY A 198 -10.95 -16.58 1.19
C GLY A 198 -10.20 -15.25 1.24
N TYR A 199 -10.33 -14.58 2.37
CA TYR A 199 -9.68 -13.32 2.66
C TYR A 199 -8.48 -13.55 3.57
N TYR A 200 -7.42 -12.81 3.31
CA TYR A 200 -6.17 -12.87 4.05
C TYR A 200 -5.71 -11.46 4.38
N LEU A 201 -4.90 -11.34 5.42
CA LEU A 201 -4.17 -10.11 5.71
C LEU A 201 -2.69 -10.40 5.53
N ASP A 202 -2.03 -9.61 4.68
CA ASP A 202 -0.58 -9.74 4.49
C ASP A 202 0.20 -9.13 5.66
N ILE A 203 1.52 -9.30 5.68
CA ILE A 203 2.38 -8.71 6.71
C ILE A 203 2.41 -7.18 6.74
N ASN A 204 1.84 -6.52 5.73
CA ASN A 204 1.71 -5.06 5.62
C ASN A 204 0.29 -4.59 5.91
N ASN A 205 -0.56 -5.42 6.52
CA ASN A 205 -1.96 -5.13 6.80
C ASN A 205 -2.81 -4.83 5.55
N THR A 206 -2.37 -5.29 4.37
CA THR A 206 -3.15 -5.21 3.13
C THR A 206 -4.11 -6.38 3.05
N LEU A 207 -5.40 -6.10 2.82
CA LEU A 207 -6.40 -7.14 2.62
C LEU A 207 -6.19 -7.80 1.25
N LEU A 208 -6.10 -9.13 1.24
CA LEU A 208 -6.03 -9.93 0.02
C LEU A 208 -7.33 -10.72 -0.13
N SER A 209 -7.82 -10.86 -1.35
CA SER A 209 -8.92 -11.76 -1.71
C SER A 209 -8.43 -12.82 -2.68
N CYS A 210 -8.67 -14.09 -2.34
CA CYS A 210 -8.33 -15.24 -3.16
C CYS A 210 -9.62 -15.97 -3.54
N PRO A 211 -10.15 -15.78 -4.75
CA PRO A 211 -11.28 -16.56 -5.23
C PRO A 211 -10.87 -18.02 -5.45
N SER A 212 -11.82 -18.96 -5.33
CA SER A 212 -11.57 -20.38 -5.55
C SER A 212 -10.93 -20.66 -6.91
N GLY A 213 -9.69 -21.16 -6.90
CA GLY A 213 -8.98 -21.57 -8.11
C GLY A 213 -8.44 -20.43 -8.98
N ASN A 214 -8.43 -19.19 -8.48
CA ASN A 214 -7.93 -18.01 -9.20
C ASN A 214 -6.83 -17.30 -8.40
N ASP A 215 -6.17 -16.34 -9.05
CA ASP A 215 -5.17 -15.46 -8.45
C ASP A 215 -5.73 -14.68 -7.26
N CYS A 216 -4.96 -14.68 -6.17
CA CYS A 216 -5.12 -13.74 -5.08
C CYS A 216 -4.77 -12.32 -5.57
N PHE A 217 -5.56 -11.33 -5.15
CA PHE A 217 -5.28 -9.92 -5.43
C PHE A 217 -5.41 -9.08 -4.17
N ALA A 218 -4.59 -8.03 -4.09
CA ALA A 218 -4.71 -7.02 -3.05
C ALA A 218 -5.94 -6.16 -3.28
N ILE A 219 -6.70 -5.91 -2.23
CA ILE A 219 -7.81 -4.97 -2.21
C ILE A 219 -7.26 -3.65 -1.66
N THR A 220 -7.06 -2.68 -2.54
CA THR A 220 -6.49 -1.37 -2.20
C THR A 220 -7.46 -0.45 -1.49
N ASP A 221 -8.76 -0.68 -1.66
CA ASP A 221 -9.84 0.07 -1.01
C ASP A 221 -10.89 -0.91 -0.49
N PRO A 222 -10.64 -1.56 0.66
CA PRO A 222 -11.53 -2.58 1.20
C PRO A 222 -12.78 -1.92 1.80
N ASP A 223 -13.95 -2.50 1.52
CA ASP A 223 -15.18 -2.07 2.18
C ASP A 223 -15.01 -2.14 3.70
N LEU A 224 -15.55 -1.14 4.40
CA LEU A 224 -15.63 -1.14 5.85
C LEU A 224 -16.35 -2.40 6.31
N GLY A 225 -15.84 -3.08 7.33
CA GLY A 225 -16.48 -4.26 7.85
C GLY A 225 -15.57 -5.32 8.43
N PHE A 226 -16.05 -6.55 8.37
CA PHE A 226 -15.32 -7.73 8.82
C PHE A 226 -15.27 -8.79 7.73
N TYR A 227 -14.17 -9.53 7.68
CA TYR A 227 -13.92 -10.64 6.76
C TYR A 227 -13.47 -11.84 7.57
N VAL A 228 -13.85 -13.05 7.16
CA VAL A 228 -13.29 -14.27 7.78
C VAL A 228 -11.86 -14.46 7.28
N ASN A 229 -10.92 -14.54 8.23
CA ASN A 229 -9.51 -14.73 7.92
C ASN A 229 -9.25 -16.21 7.55
N ALA A 230 -8.98 -16.49 6.28
CA ALA A 230 -8.58 -17.82 5.83
C ALA A 230 -7.11 -18.14 6.22
N GLY A 231 -6.32 -17.13 6.61
CA GLY A 231 -4.93 -17.28 6.99
C GLY A 231 -4.70 -17.85 8.39
N ASP A 232 -5.64 -17.62 9.31
CA ASP A 232 -5.55 -18.01 10.72
C ASP A 232 -6.94 -18.39 11.25
N GLU A 233 -7.21 -19.69 11.35
CA GLU A 233 -8.49 -20.20 11.84
C GLU A 233 -8.54 -20.38 13.37
N THR A 234 -7.44 -20.05 14.07
CA THR A 234 -7.24 -20.40 15.48
C THR A 234 -7.25 -19.18 16.38
N VAL A 235 -6.36 -18.22 16.14
CA VAL A 235 -6.17 -17.05 17.00
C VAL A 235 -6.92 -15.89 16.41
N ASN A 236 -6.52 -15.41 15.22
CA ASN A 236 -7.05 -14.21 14.59
C ASN A 236 -8.02 -14.54 13.44
N LYS A 237 -9.16 -15.14 13.82
CA LYS A 237 -10.16 -15.71 12.90
C LYS A 237 -10.84 -14.68 11.98
N TYR A 238 -10.73 -13.40 12.26
CA TYR A 238 -11.39 -12.34 11.51
C TYR A 238 -10.41 -11.24 11.13
N ILE A 239 -10.71 -10.54 10.06
CA ILE A 239 -10.04 -9.31 9.65
C ILE A 239 -11.06 -8.19 9.78
N ARG A 240 -10.72 -7.12 10.49
CA ARG A 240 -11.55 -5.93 10.61
C ARG A 240 -10.94 -4.81 9.78
N CYS A 241 -11.67 -4.32 8.80
CA CYS A 241 -11.27 -3.18 7.98
C CYS A 241 -12.09 -1.96 8.37
N THR A 242 -11.40 -0.90 8.78
CA THR A 242 -11.97 0.44 8.96
C THR A 242 -11.56 1.32 7.79
N ASP A 243 -11.90 2.61 7.86
CA ASP A 243 -11.48 3.68 6.95
C ASP A 243 -9.97 3.99 7.01
N VAL A 244 -9.23 3.25 7.84
CA VAL A 244 -7.82 3.47 8.16
C VAL A 244 -7.01 2.27 7.69
N GLU A 245 -7.36 1.09 8.21
CA GLU A 245 -6.57 -0.12 8.01
C GLU A 245 -7.45 -1.37 8.13
N CYS A 246 -6.89 -2.47 7.65
CA CYS A 246 -7.35 -3.80 7.97
C CYS A 246 -6.44 -4.44 9.02
N ARG A 247 -7.03 -5.05 10.05
CA ARG A 247 -6.27 -5.76 11.08
C ARG A 247 -6.88 -7.11 11.42
N ALA A 248 -6.03 -8.10 11.65
CA ALA A 248 -6.47 -9.41 12.13
C ALA A 248 -6.89 -9.29 13.60
N ILE A 249 -8.04 -9.87 13.96
CA ILE A 249 -8.60 -9.85 15.31
C ILE A 249 -9.06 -11.26 15.70
N PRO A 250 -9.05 -11.58 17.00
CA PRO A 250 -9.58 -12.84 17.47
C PRO A 250 -11.09 -12.94 17.31
N ALA A 251 -11.62 -14.16 17.49
CA ALA A 251 -13.05 -14.33 17.66
C ALA A 251 -13.53 -13.48 18.84
N PRO A 252 -14.66 -12.78 18.73
CA PRO A 252 -15.20 -12.00 19.83
C PRO A 252 -15.52 -12.91 21.03
N THR A 253 -15.47 -12.35 22.22
CA THR A 253 -15.92 -13.00 23.47
C THR A 253 -17.15 -12.34 24.07
N ASP A 254 -17.46 -11.13 23.62
CA ASP A 254 -18.53 -10.31 24.16
C ASP A 254 -19.89 -10.72 23.57
N ALA A 255 -20.93 -10.66 24.39
CA ALA A 255 -22.31 -10.76 23.96
C ALA A 255 -22.80 -9.45 23.33
N CYS A 256 -23.87 -9.53 22.52
CA CYS A 256 -24.58 -8.36 22.02
C CYS A 256 -25.62 -7.91 23.06
N ASP A 257 -25.20 -7.21 24.12
CA ASP A 257 -26.03 -6.91 25.29
C ASP A 257 -26.31 -5.40 25.50
N SER A 258 -25.79 -4.56 24.61
CA SER A 258 -25.88 -3.11 24.70
C SER A 258 -25.72 -2.45 23.33
N VAL A 259 -26.26 -1.23 23.19
CA VAL A 259 -26.19 -0.47 21.92
C VAL A 259 -24.75 -0.09 21.54
N GLU A 260 -23.85 0.05 22.50
CA GLU A 260 -22.42 0.33 22.26
C GLU A 260 -21.69 -0.81 21.54
N LYS A 261 -22.29 -2.01 21.52
CA LYS A 261 -21.78 -3.17 20.78
C LYS A 261 -22.31 -3.23 19.33
N SER A 262 -23.26 -2.38 18.95
CA SER A 262 -23.76 -2.30 17.57
C SER A 262 -22.60 -2.08 16.60
N GLY A 263 -22.61 -2.79 15.47
CA GLY A 263 -21.54 -2.70 14.49
C GLY A 263 -20.29 -3.54 14.80
N LYS A 264 -20.37 -4.46 15.77
CA LYS A 264 -19.27 -5.37 16.14
C LYS A 264 -19.66 -6.84 15.92
N LEU A 265 -18.64 -7.67 15.75
CA LEU A 265 -18.78 -9.11 15.93
C LEU A 265 -18.98 -9.41 17.43
N THR A 266 -19.85 -10.37 17.72
CA THR A 266 -20.19 -10.86 19.07
C THR A 266 -20.21 -12.38 19.08
N PHE A 267 -20.17 -12.98 20.26
CA PHE A 267 -20.20 -14.43 20.42
C PHE A 267 -21.39 -14.84 21.29
N ASP A 268 -22.25 -15.66 20.72
CA ASP A 268 -23.44 -16.16 21.39
C ASP A 268 -23.79 -17.55 20.86
N ASP A 269 -24.21 -18.45 21.76
CA ASP A 269 -24.52 -19.86 21.45
C ASP A 269 -23.44 -20.59 20.63
N SER A 270 -22.17 -20.43 21.00
CA SER A 270 -21.02 -21.03 20.31
C SER A 270 -20.80 -20.55 18.86
N ASN A 271 -21.46 -19.44 18.45
CA ASN A 271 -21.39 -18.90 17.11
C ASN A 271 -21.03 -17.42 17.14
N VAL A 272 -20.17 -17.01 16.20
CA VAL A 272 -19.93 -15.58 15.95
C VAL A 272 -21.12 -15.00 15.20
N LYS A 273 -21.74 -13.96 15.79
CA LYS A 273 -22.88 -13.21 15.25
C LYS A 273 -22.47 -11.75 15.04
N PHE A 274 -23.20 -11.02 14.21
CA PHE A 274 -23.05 -9.57 14.07
C PHE A 274 -24.07 -8.86 14.97
N CYS A 275 -23.64 -7.89 15.78
CA CYS A 275 -24.54 -7.13 16.66
C CYS A 275 -25.09 -5.91 15.93
N PHE A 276 -26.41 -5.89 15.72
CA PHE A 276 -27.08 -4.82 14.97
C PHE A 276 -27.59 -3.72 15.88
N ASP A 277 -28.05 -4.07 17.08
CA ASP A 277 -28.66 -3.18 18.08
C ASP A 277 -28.70 -3.91 19.44
N ASN A 278 -29.12 -3.23 20.51
CA ASN A 278 -29.20 -3.82 21.86
C ASN A 278 -29.95 -5.17 21.87
N ALA A 279 -29.26 -6.27 22.20
CA ALA A 279 -29.77 -7.64 22.20
C ALA A 279 -30.17 -8.24 20.83
N LYS A 280 -29.88 -7.58 19.71
CA LYS A 280 -30.22 -8.06 18.36
C LYS A 280 -28.96 -8.43 17.60
N SER A 281 -28.81 -9.74 17.34
CA SER A 281 -27.70 -10.26 16.55
C SER A 281 -28.14 -11.43 15.68
N ASP A 282 -27.45 -11.63 14.55
CA ASP A 282 -27.70 -12.74 13.62
C ASP A 282 -26.39 -13.14 12.93
N LYS A 283 -26.37 -14.35 12.36
CA LYS A 283 -25.28 -14.93 11.56
C LYS A 283 -25.74 -15.32 10.15
N VAL A 284 -27.04 -15.25 9.87
CA VAL A 284 -27.61 -15.73 8.60
C VAL A 284 -27.39 -14.71 7.49
N ASP A 285 -27.15 -15.22 6.28
CA ASP A 285 -27.09 -14.40 5.07
C ASP A 285 -28.33 -13.49 4.94
N GLY A 286 -28.07 -12.28 4.47
CA GLY A 286 -29.11 -11.30 4.20
C GLY A 286 -28.65 -9.87 4.35
N THR A 287 -29.62 -8.97 4.21
CA THR A 287 -29.44 -7.54 4.37
C THR A 287 -30.08 -7.09 5.68
N TYR A 288 -29.35 -6.32 6.47
CA TYR A 288 -29.75 -5.85 7.79
C TYR A 288 -29.55 -4.34 7.90
N VAL A 289 -30.21 -3.71 8.86
CA VAL A 289 -29.82 -2.35 9.31
C VAL A 289 -29.08 -2.46 10.64
N VAL A 290 -27.97 -1.74 10.76
CA VAL A 290 -27.16 -1.67 11.99
C VAL A 290 -27.26 -0.29 12.59
N ASN A 291 -27.51 -0.20 13.90
CA ASN A 291 -27.58 1.04 14.64
C ASN A 291 -26.19 1.68 14.77
N TYR A 292 -26.15 3.01 14.88
CA TYR A 292 -24.93 3.74 15.20
C TYR A 292 -24.34 3.30 16.56
N SER A 293 -23.03 3.15 16.58
CA SER A 293 -22.23 3.10 17.81
C SER A 293 -20.92 3.83 17.56
N SER A 294 -20.46 4.60 18.54
CA SER A 294 -19.14 5.24 18.51
C SER A 294 -18.00 4.22 18.41
N ASN A 295 -18.25 2.97 18.77
CA ASN A 295 -17.28 1.88 18.69
C ASN A 295 -17.50 0.95 17.47
N SER A 296 -18.42 1.30 16.58
CA SER A 296 -18.67 0.56 15.34
C SER A 296 -17.50 0.67 14.36
N VAL A 297 -17.31 -0.36 13.55
CA VAL A 297 -16.42 -0.30 12.37
C VAL A 297 -16.93 0.69 11.32
N PHE A 298 -18.22 1.01 11.34
CA PHE A 298 -18.90 1.90 10.39
C PHE A 298 -19.05 3.34 10.87
N ARG A 299 -18.47 3.72 12.01
CA ARG A 299 -18.68 5.03 12.65
C ARG A 299 -18.26 6.23 11.78
N SER A 300 -17.37 6.02 10.80
CA SER A 300 -16.95 7.04 9.85
C SER A 300 -18.10 7.43 8.92
N LEU A 301 -18.94 6.48 8.51
CA LEU A 301 -20.07 6.68 7.60
C LEU A 301 -21.41 6.87 8.33
N VAL A 302 -21.71 6.02 9.31
CA VAL A 302 -22.98 6.07 10.06
C VAL A 302 -22.82 7.01 11.25
N LYS A 303 -23.68 8.02 11.39
CA LYS A 303 -23.68 8.97 12.51
C LYS A 303 -24.79 8.68 13.54
N SER A 304 -24.74 9.36 14.67
CA SER A 304 -25.77 9.25 15.72
C SER A 304 -27.16 9.55 15.15
N GLY A 305 -28.13 8.67 15.46
CA GLY A 305 -29.49 8.73 14.92
C GLY A 305 -29.68 8.06 13.55
N GLN A 306 -28.60 7.67 12.88
CA GLN A 306 -28.62 6.96 11.60
C GLN A 306 -28.36 5.47 11.77
N TYR A 307 -28.55 4.72 10.69
CA TYR A 307 -28.31 3.30 10.57
C TYR A 307 -27.43 3.01 9.35
N GLY A 308 -26.71 1.89 9.35
CA GLY A 308 -26.00 1.38 8.17
C GLY A 308 -26.74 0.20 7.55
N LEU A 309 -26.77 0.11 6.22
CA LEU A 309 -27.29 -1.03 5.48
C LEU A 309 -26.19 -2.07 5.35
N LEU A 310 -26.25 -3.14 6.13
CA LEU A 310 -25.25 -4.20 6.14
C LEU A 310 -25.68 -5.36 5.24
N GLU A 311 -24.77 -5.88 4.44
CA GLU A 311 -24.91 -7.17 3.75
C GLU A 311 -23.99 -8.21 4.39
N ILE A 312 -24.58 -9.34 4.79
CA ILE A 312 -23.87 -10.51 5.29
C ILE A 312 -24.02 -11.60 4.24
N THR A 313 -22.90 -12.11 3.71
CA THR A 313 -22.93 -13.25 2.81
C THR A 313 -21.95 -14.34 3.25
N SER A 314 -22.44 -15.56 3.34
CA SER A 314 -21.63 -16.75 3.66
C SER A 314 -20.68 -17.10 2.53
N THR A 315 -21.03 -16.75 1.29
CA THR A 315 -20.22 -16.97 0.09
C THR A 315 -18.97 -16.07 0.08
N SER A 316 -19.13 -14.76 0.34
CA SER A 316 -18.01 -13.83 0.46
C SER A 316 -17.39 -13.85 1.85
N LYS A 317 -17.98 -14.54 2.83
CA LYS A 317 -17.52 -14.55 4.22
C LYS A 317 -17.22 -13.13 4.76
N SER A 318 -18.04 -12.15 4.39
CA SER A 318 -17.85 -10.74 4.73
C SER A 318 -19.12 -10.11 5.33
N PHE A 319 -18.91 -9.05 6.11
CA PHE A 319 -19.92 -8.23 6.78
C PHE A 319 -19.65 -6.77 6.44
N THR A 320 -20.18 -6.29 5.32
CA THR A 320 -19.83 -4.97 4.75
C THR A 320 -21.06 -4.11 4.54
N LEU A 321 -20.86 -2.78 4.48
CA LEU A 321 -21.95 -1.88 4.10
C LEU A 321 -22.29 -2.06 2.63
N LYS A 322 -23.59 -2.12 2.34
CA LYS A 322 -24.11 -2.20 0.99
C LYS A 322 -24.34 -0.80 0.46
N SER A 323 -23.48 -0.38 -0.46
CA SER A 323 -23.66 0.86 -1.22
C SER A 323 -24.77 0.69 -2.26
N ALA A 324 -26.01 0.99 -1.86
CA ALA A 324 -27.17 1.01 -2.74
C ALA A 324 -28.26 1.91 -2.16
N GLU A 325 -28.79 2.82 -2.97
CA GLU A 325 -30.05 3.49 -2.64
C GLU A 325 -31.14 2.44 -2.48
N ALA A 326 -31.84 2.50 -1.36
CA ALA A 326 -32.81 1.49 -1.02
C ALA A 326 -33.92 2.08 -0.16
N HIS A 327 -35.16 1.75 -0.51
CA HIS A 327 -36.32 1.99 0.32
C HIS A 327 -36.83 0.62 0.79
N LEU A 328 -36.70 0.35 2.08
CA LEU A 328 -36.77 -0.98 2.67
C LEU A 328 -37.83 -1.06 3.75
N CYS A 329 -38.45 -2.24 3.85
CA CYS A 329 -39.13 -2.68 5.07
C CYS A 329 -38.22 -3.61 5.86
N VAL A 330 -38.06 -3.34 7.15
CA VAL A 330 -37.13 -4.05 8.05
C VAL A 330 -37.89 -4.56 9.26
N THR A 331 -37.73 -5.84 9.60
CA THR A 331 -38.40 -6.44 10.77
C THR A 331 -37.80 -5.90 12.07
N ASP A 332 -38.61 -5.30 12.95
CA ASP A 332 -38.11 -4.60 14.16
C ASP A 332 -37.39 -5.52 15.14
N ALA A 333 -37.78 -6.80 15.19
CA ALA A 333 -37.24 -7.80 16.09
C ALA A 333 -35.82 -8.24 15.72
N THR A 334 -35.49 -8.31 14.43
CA THR A 334 -34.22 -8.85 13.92
C THR A 334 -33.37 -7.82 13.19
N LEU A 335 -33.96 -6.68 12.83
CA LEU A 335 -33.39 -5.68 11.94
C LEU A 335 -33.00 -6.21 10.55
N LYS A 336 -33.59 -7.34 10.14
CA LYS A 336 -33.42 -7.93 8.81
C LYS A 336 -34.40 -7.32 7.81
N LYS A 337 -33.93 -7.03 6.59
CA LYS A 337 -34.77 -6.66 5.45
C LYS A 337 -35.83 -7.75 5.20
N SER A 338 -37.11 -7.38 5.30
CA SER A 338 -38.23 -8.27 4.98
C SER A 338 -38.72 -8.11 3.54
N GLY A 339 -38.39 -7.01 2.87
CA GLY A 339 -38.73 -6.73 1.47
C GLY A 339 -38.41 -5.30 1.06
N ASP A 340 -38.52 -5.02 -0.23
CA ASP A 340 -38.48 -3.65 -0.75
C ASP A 340 -39.80 -2.92 -0.45
N TYR A 341 -39.71 -1.62 -0.20
CA TYR A 341 -40.90 -0.80 -0.01
C TYR A 341 -41.67 -0.68 -1.33
N SER A 342 -42.96 -0.97 -1.28
CA SER A 342 -43.83 -1.04 -2.46
C SER A 342 -44.79 0.16 -2.58
N GLY A 343 -44.62 1.19 -1.75
CA GLY A 343 -45.58 2.31 -1.65
C GLY A 343 -46.73 2.08 -0.66
N SER A 344 -46.76 0.92 0.01
CA SER A 344 -47.71 0.61 1.09
C SER A 344 -46.98 0.52 2.44
N PRO A 345 -47.64 0.82 3.58
CA PRO A 345 -47.01 0.69 4.89
C PRO A 345 -46.41 -0.69 5.10
N CYS A 346 -45.24 -0.75 5.74
CA CYS A 346 -44.60 -2.01 6.11
C CYS A 346 -45.54 -2.86 6.98
N ALA A 347 -45.38 -4.19 6.90
CA ALA A 347 -46.19 -5.13 7.69
C ALA A 347 -46.06 -4.86 9.20
N THR A 348 -47.08 -5.23 9.98
CA THR A 348 -47.04 -5.08 11.45
C THR A 348 -45.79 -5.75 12.04
N GLY A 349 -45.02 -4.99 12.83
CA GLY A 349 -43.73 -5.43 13.39
C GLY A 349 -42.52 -5.18 12.48
N ALA A 350 -42.71 -4.42 11.39
CA ALA A 350 -41.63 -3.91 10.55
C ALA A 350 -41.71 -2.38 10.43
N SER A 351 -40.55 -1.77 10.29
CA SER A 351 -40.38 -0.32 10.09
C SER A 351 -39.82 -0.01 8.71
N GLU A 352 -40.17 1.17 8.21
CA GLU A 352 -39.65 1.76 6.97
C GLU A 352 -38.26 2.35 7.21
N TYR A 353 -37.35 2.09 6.28
CA TYR A 353 -36.02 2.69 6.23
C TYR A 353 -35.73 3.16 4.82
N ILE A 354 -35.14 4.34 4.70
CA ILE A 354 -34.65 4.86 3.43
C ILE A 354 -33.15 5.10 3.56
N CYS A 355 -32.41 4.51 2.62
CA CYS A 355 -30.95 4.52 2.56
C CYS A 355 -30.47 5.31 1.35
N ASN A 356 -29.37 6.04 1.53
CA ASN A 356 -28.67 6.72 0.43
C ASN A 356 -27.71 5.75 -0.30
N ALA A 357 -27.03 6.26 -1.33
CA ALA A 357 -26.10 5.47 -2.14
C ALA A 357 -24.92 4.88 -1.33
N ASP A 358 -24.54 5.48 -0.21
CA ASP A 358 -23.43 5.03 0.64
C ASP A 358 -23.87 3.97 1.66
N GLY A 359 -25.15 3.55 1.61
CA GLY A 359 -25.73 2.58 2.52
C GLY A 359 -26.05 3.16 3.91
N VAL A 360 -26.09 4.48 4.08
CA VAL A 360 -26.54 5.11 5.33
C VAL A 360 -28.05 5.32 5.27
N CYS A 361 -28.76 4.94 6.32
CA CYS A 361 -30.22 4.92 6.37
C CYS A 361 -30.78 5.74 7.54
N ASN A 362 -31.96 6.31 7.32
CA ASN A 362 -32.83 6.85 8.35
C ASN A 362 -34.05 5.95 8.50
N LYS A 363 -34.56 5.86 9.74
CA LYS A 363 -35.86 5.23 10.00
C LYS A 363 -36.97 6.23 9.66
N GLY A 364 -37.94 5.85 8.83
CA GLY A 364 -39.02 6.71 8.35
C GLY A 364 -38.94 7.01 6.86
N SER A 365 -39.53 8.14 6.43
CA SER A 365 -39.84 8.44 5.03
C SER A 365 -38.85 9.36 4.31
N GLU A 366 -37.75 9.74 4.96
CA GLU A 366 -36.73 10.61 4.37
C GLU A 366 -35.36 9.94 4.46
N ALA A 367 -34.71 9.72 3.32
CA ALA A 367 -33.32 9.29 3.28
C ALA A 367 -32.45 10.31 4.03
N PRO A 368 -31.35 9.89 4.68
CA PRO A 368 -30.33 10.85 5.04
C PRO A 368 -29.93 11.60 3.77
N SER A 369 -29.75 12.92 3.87
CA SER A 369 -29.03 13.62 2.81
C SER A 369 -27.76 12.82 2.56
N ARG A 370 -27.49 12.54 1.28
CA ARG A 370 -26.17 12.04 0.92
C ARG A 370 -25.16 12.99 1.56
N SER A 371 -24.00 12.49 1.95
CA SER A 371 -22.89 13.36 2.30
C SER A 371 -22.43 14.10 1.04
N THR A 372 -23.28 14.98 0.51
CA THR A 372 -22.93 15.96 -0.50
C THR A 372 -22.06 16.95 0.23
N ASN A 373 -20.76 16.77 0.10
CA ASN A 373 -19.83 17.88 0.17
C ASN A 373 -20.28 18.85 -0.93
N GLU A 374 -21.20 19.76 -0.60
CA GLU A 374 -21.60 20.85 -1.48
C GLU A 374 -20.39 21.79 -1.60
N GLU A 375 -19.53 21.51 -2.58
CA GLU A 375 -18.82 22.56 -3.29
C GLU A 375 -19.86 23.35 -4.08
N GLU A 376 -20.16 24.57 -3.64
CA GLU A 376 -20.85 25.54 -4.48
C GLU A 376 -19.97 25.90 -5.69
N GLY A 377 -20.22 25.22 -6.81
CA GLY A 377 -20.30 25.83 -8.13
C GLY A 377 -19.01 26.09 -8.91
N MET A 378 -18.55 25.08 -9.66
CA MET A 378 -18.14 25.30 -11.05
C MET A 378 -18.27 24.00 -11.87
N GLU A 379 -18.71 24.15 -13.12
CA GLU A 379 -19.27 23.11 -13.99
C GLU A 379 -18.29 21.99 -14.41
N GLN A 380 -18.81 20.75 -14.48
CA GLN A 380 -18.41 19.56 -15.29
C GLN A 380 -16.91 19.18 -15.30
N GLU A 381 -16.47 17.98 -14.90
CA GLU A 381 -16.97 16.62 -15.16
C GLU A 381 -16.58 15.65 -14.01
N SER A 382 -17.41 14.62 -13.82
CA SER A 382 -17.04 13.26 -13.35
C SER A 382 -16.08 13.13 -12.14
N SER A 383 -16.61 12.86 -10.94
CA SER A 383 -15.83 12.11 -9.94
C SER A 383 -16.67 11.38 -8.87
N SER A 384 -16.08 10.28 -8.41
CA SER A 384 -16.57 9.20 -7.54
C SER A 384 -16.61 9.54 -6.04
N ALA A 385 -17.31 8.70 -5.27
CA ALA A 385 -17.72 8.86 -3.87
C ALA A 385 -16.60 8.69 -2.79
N SER A 386 -15.47 9.39 -2.89
CA SER A 386 -14.26 9.12 -2.08
C SER A 386 -13.84 10.20 -1.06
N SER A 387 -14.73 11.03 -0.47
CA SER A 387 -14.26 12.19 0.33
C SER A 387 -14.98 12.53 1.64
N LEU A 388 -15.51 11.56 2.39
CA LEU A 388 -15.83 11.77 3.81
C LEU A 388 -14.51 11.71 4.61
N LYS A 389 -13.78 12.82 4.65
CA LYS A 389 -12.51 12.91 5.39
C LYS A 389 -12.80 12.84 6.89
N VAL A 390 -12.43 11.74 7.52
CA VAL A 390 -12.39 11.67 8.98
C VAL A 390 -11.25 12.57 9.45
N VAL A 391 -11.62 13.66 10.12
CA VAL A 391 -10.70 14.67 10.64
C VAL A 391 -10.11 14.18 11.96
N CYS A 392 -8.79 14.19 12.07
CA CYS A 392 -8.05 13.92 13.31
C CYS A 392 -8.32 15.01 14.34
N ASP A 393 -8.75 14.61 15.54
CA ASP A 393 -8.81 15.49 16.72
C ASP A 393 -7.48 15.35 17.47
N VAL A 394 -6.58 16.31 17.25
CA VAL A 394 -5.23 16.30 17.83
C VAL A 394 -5.22 16.43 19.36
N GLN A 395 -6.30 16.94 19.97
CA GLN A 395 -6.37 17.09 21.43
C GLN A 395 -6.67 15.77 22.13
N LEU A 396 -7.50 14.93 21.51
CA LEU A 396 -7.87 13.63 22.05
C LEU A 396 -7.06 12.48 21.43
N GLY A 397 -6.41 12.72 20.28
CA GLY A 397 -5.79 11.69 19.46
C GLY A 397 -6.78 10.81 18.70
N SER A 398 -8.08 11.14 18.76
CA SER A 398 -9.11 10.35 18.11
C SER A 398 -9.07 10.58 16.60
N ASN A 399 -9.08 9.49 15.84
CA ASN A 399 -8.93 9.47 14.39
C ASN A 399 -7.59 10.04 13.88
N CYS A 400 -6.59 10.13 14.76
CA CYS A 400 -5.24 10.50 14.39
C CYS A 400 -4.38 9.24 14.22
N TYR A 401 -3.74 9.12 13.06
CA TYR A 401 -2.77 8.07 12.79
C TYR A 401 -1.49 8.27 13.60
N SER A 402 -0.96 7.16 14.11
CA SER A 402 0.34 7.10 14.79
C SER A 402 1.49 7.45 13.84
N GLY A 403 2.49 8.17 14.34
CA GLY A 403 3.66 8.58 13.58
C GLY A 403 3.40 9.67 12.54
N ARG A 404 2.24 10.35 12.58
CA ARG A 404 1.89 11.42 11.63
C ARG A 404 1.91 12.81 12.25
N TYR A 405 2.18 13.80 11.39
CA TYR A 405 2.08 15.21 11.69
C TYR A 405 0.78 15.80 11.14
N TYR A 406 0.19 16.74 11.87
CA TYR A 406 -1.04 17.44 11.52
C TYR A 406 -0.87 18.93 11.74
N LEU A 407 -1.17 19.73 10.72
CA LEU A 407 -1.18 21.18 10.83
C LEU A 407 -2.60 21.60 11.23
N VAL A 408 -2.75 22.40 12.30
CA VAL A 408 -4.06 22.82 12.81
C VAL A 408 -4.15 24.32 13.03
N LYS A 409 -5.34 24.86 12.80
CA LYS A 409 -5.71 26.23 13.14
C LYS A 409 -6.18 26.31 14.58
N LYS A 410 -5.62 27.23 15.35
CA LYS A 410 -6.03 27.50 16.74
C LYS A 410 -6.89 28.77 16.83
N PRO A 411 -7.80 28.86 17.81
CA PRO A 411 -8.05 27.91 18.91
C PRO A 411 -8.99 26.73 18.60
N GLU A 412 -9.52 26.63 17.38
CA GLU A 412 -10.57 25.67 17.01
C GLU A 412 -10.05 24.23 16.79
N TYR A 413 -8.73 24.06 16.63
CA TYR A 413 -8.06 22.78 16.30
C TYR A 413 -8.54 22.15 14.99
N GLU A 414 -8.92 22.98 14.02
CA GLU A 414 -9.32 22.54 12.67
C GLU A 414 -8.08 22.16 11.84
N LEU A 415 -8.12 21.05 11.10
CA LEU A 415 -7.01 20.64 10.23
C LEU A 415 -6.84 21.63 9.06
N ILE A 416 -5.61 22.05 8.82
CA ILE A 416 -5.20 22.85 7.66
C ILE A 416 -4.63 21.89 6.61
N GLU A 417 -5.33 21.75 5.47
CA GLU A 417 -4.87 20.93 4.35
C GLU A 417 -4.27 21.75 3.20
N GLU A 418 -4.67 23.01 3.10
CA GLU A 418 -4.23 23.96 2.08
C GLU A 418 -2.73 24.30 2.25
N GLU A 419 -2.02 24.42 1.13
CA GLU A 419 -0.64 24.87 1.16
C GLU A 419 -0.56 26.34 1.58
N TYR A 420 0.51 26.70 2.30
CA TYR A 420 0.84 28.05 2.76
C TYR A 420 -0.12 28.67 3.80
N GLU A 421 -1.20 27.98 4.19
CA GLU A 421 -1.96 28.38 5.37
C GLU A 421 -1.15 28.05 6.64
N LYS A 422 -1.18 28.99 7.59
CA LYS A 422 -0.37 28.98 8.80
C LYS A 422 -1.13 28.44 9.99
N GLY A 423 -0.50 27.58 10.78
CA GLY A 423 -1.07 26.99 11.98
C GLY A 423 -0.04 26.44 12.97
N SER A 424 -0.50 25.64 13.92
CA SER A 424 0.33 24.88 14.86
C SER A 424 0.50 23.45 14.37
N LEU A 425 1.72 22.91 14.43
CA LEU A 425 2.00 21.54 14.01
C LEU A 425 1.91 20.60 15.22
N PHE A 426 1.23 19.46 15.07
CA PHE A 426 1.09 18.42 16.09
C PHE A 426 1.63 17.09 15.57
N PHE A 427 2.31 16.33 16.42
CA PHE A 427 2.79 14.97 16.13
C PHE A 427 2.08 13.95 17.01
N CYS A 428 1.45 12.95 16.39
CA CYS A 428 0.72 11.92 17.10
C CYS A 428 1.58 10.66 17.24
N ALA A 429 2.20 10.45 18.41
CA ALA A 429 3.10 9.31 18.63
C ALA A 429 2.37 7.96 18.68
N SER A 430 1.09 7.94 19.04
CA SER A 430 0.25 6.74 19.14
C SER A 430 -1.22 7.09 18.92
N GLU A 431 -1.99 6.18 18.31
CA GLU A 431 -3.43 6.39 18.08
C GLU A 431 -4.22 6.48 19.39
N GLY A 432 -5.24 7.34 19.42
CA GLY A 432 -6.13 7.49 20.57
C GLY A 432 -5.51 8.19 21.79
N SER A 433 -4.31 8.76 21.63
CA SER A 433 -3.66 9.59 22.64
C SER A 433 -3.46 11.00 22.08
N ALA A 434 -3.64 12.01 22.94
CA ALA A 434 -3.41 13.41 22.59
C ALA A 434 -2.08 13.60 21.85
N CYS A 435 -2.13 14.30 20.72
CA CYS A 435 -0.95 14.57 19.92
C CYS A 435 -0.10 15.66 20.59
N GLN A 436 1.21 15.57 20.43
CA GLN A 436 2.14 16.52 20.99
C GLN A 436 2.31 17.71 20.05
N GLU A 437 2.07 18.92 20.55
CA GLU A 437 2.37 20.13 19.79
C GLU A 437 3.88 20.30 19.60
N ILE A 438 4.27 20.71 18.40
CA ILE A 438 5.65 20.95 17.99
C ILE A 438 5.96 22.44 18.15
N HIS A 439 6.88 22.74 19.06
CA HIS A 439 7.34 24.10 19.34
C HIS A 439 8.76 24.39 18.83
N GLN A 440 9.31 23.51 17.99
CA GLN A 440 10.67 23.66 17.45
C GLN A 440 10.65 24.24 16.04
N VAL A 441 11.49 25.25 15.80
CA VAL A 441 11.75 25.84 14.48
C VAL A 441 12.50 24.84 13.62
N GLY A 442 12.03 24.60 12.40
CA GLY A 442 12.60 23.58 11.54
C GLY A 442 11.69 23.08 10.42
N TYR A 443 12.21 22.13 9.65
CA TYR A 443 11.47 21.40 8.62
C TYR A 443 11.16 19.97 9.07
N TYR A 444 9.97 19.51 8.71
CA TYR A 444 9.50 18.14 8.94
C TYR A 444 9.03 17.55 7.60
N VAL A 445 9.84 16.67 7.02
CA VAL A 445 9.63 16.12 5.66
C VAL A 445 8.94 14.77 5.76
N ILE A 446 7.74 14.65 5.18
CA ILE A 446 7.02 13.37 5.08
C ILE A 446 7.25 12.78 3.69
N ASP A 447 6.96 13.59 2.68
CA ASP A 447 7.15 13.28 1.27
C ASP A 447 7.29 14.61 0.48
N LYS A 448 7.33 14.53 -0.85
CA LYS A 448 7.53 15.70 -1.73
C LYS A 448 6.32 16.64 -1.75
N GLU A 449 5.13 16.14 -1.39
CA GLU A 449 3.86 16.86 -1.42
C GLU A 449 3.51 17.41 -0.02
N THR A 450 4.15 16.86 1.02
CA THR A 450 3.88 17.16 2.42
C THR A 450 5.17 17.46 3.18
N ILE A 451 5.55 18.74 3.16
CA ILE A 451 6.63 19.28 4.00
C ILE A 451 6.05 20.37 4.89
N PHE A 452 6.39 20.33 6.17
CA PHE A 452 6.03 21.39 7.12
C PHE A 452 7.26 22.26 7.42
N SER A 453 7.09 23.57 7.28
CA SER A 453 8.07 24.59 7.65
C SER A 453 7.58 25.33 8.89
N CYS A 454 8.29 25.19 10.02
CA CYS A 454 7.96 25.81 11.29
C CYS A 454 8.92 26.95 11.59
N SER A 455 8.41 28.17 11.69
CA SER A 455 9.17 29.41 11.84
C SER A 455 8.77 30.16 13.11
N LYS A 456 9.64 31.08 13.55
CA LYS A 456 9.33 32.04 14.61
C LYS A 456 9.86 33.41 14.23
N THR A 457 8.99 34.41 14.13
CA THR A 457 9.44 35.79 13.90
C THR A 457 9.79 36.47 15.23
N ALA A 458 10.54 37.56 15.19
CA ALA A 458 10.87 38.33 16.39
C ALA A 458 9.62 38.94 17.08
N ALA A 459 8.51 39.08 16.35
CA ALA A 459 7.24 39.59 16.89
C ALA A 459 6.39 38.48 17.52
N ASP A 460 6.59 37.23 17.11
CA ASP A 460 5.77 36.10 17.51
C ASP A 460 6.37 35.39 18.73
N ILE A 461 5.52 35.14 19.73
CA ILE A 461 5.91 34.37 20.92
C ILE A 461 5.88 32.86 20.60
N GLU A 462 4.99 32.45 19.70
CA GLU A 462 4.71 31.07 19.34
C GLU A 462 5.32 30.68 17.98
N VAL A 463 5.63 29.40 17.81
CA VAL A 463 6.08 28.85 16.53
C VAL A 463 4.87 28.66 15.64
N THR A 464 4.97 29.17 14.42
CA THR A 464 3.94 29.02 13.39
C THR A 464 4.48 28.17 12.26
N CYS A 465 3.70 27.19 11.84
CA CYS A 465 4.06 26.25 10.79
C CYS A 465 3.17 26.43 9.56
N GLU A 466 3.68 26.09 8.39
CA GLU A 466 2.95 26.04 7.13
C GLU A 466 3.30 24.77 6.35
N LYS A 467 2.35 24.27 5.57
CA LYS A 467 2.52 23.12 4.69
C LYS A 467 2.88 23.60 3.28
N PHE A 468 3.82 22.94 2.62
CA PHE A 468 4.15 23.19 1.22
C PHE A 468 4.64 21.90 0.54
N SER A 469 4.63 21.92 -0.79
CA SER A 469 5.21 20.88 -1.64
C SER A 469 6.47 21.41 -2.34
N ILE A 470 7.33 20.49 -2.79
CA ILE A 470 8.52 20.81 -3.57
C ILE A 470 8.52 20.08 -4.90
N THR A 471 9.01 20.77 -5.93
CA THR A 471 9.21 20.20 -7.26
C THR A 471 10.55 19.48 -7.34
N GLU A 472 10.61 18.47 -8.21
CA GLU A 472 11.84 17.73 -8.44
C GLU A 472 12.83 18.59 -9.23
N SER A 473 13.98 18.84 -8.63
CA SER A 473 15.08 19.58 -9.24
C SER A 473 15.83 18.67 -10.23
N GLU A 474 16.35 19.24 -11.31
CA GLU A 474 17.25 18.53 -12.23
C GLU A 474 18.61 18.19 -11.59
N SER A 475 19.00 18.94 -10.54
CA SER A 475 20.28 18.78 -9.85
C SER A 475 20.20 19.20 -8.38
N PRO A 476 20.76 18.43 -7.42
CA PRO A 476 20.80 18.79 -6.00
C PRO A 476 21.96 19.75 -5.70
N THR A 477 22.09 20.83 -6.48
CA THR A 477 23.13 21.86 -6.30
C THR A 477 22.58 23.06 -5.56
N CYS A 478 23.31 23.54 -4.57
CA CYS A 478 22.93 24.71 -3.80
C CYS A 478 23.38 26.02 -4.45
N SER A 479 22.50 27.01 -4.42
CA SER A 479 22.77 28.40 -4.78
C SER A 479 22.49 29.32 -3.59
N GLU A 480 22.68 30.63 -3.77
CA GLU A 480 22.26 31.64 -2.79
C GLU A 480 20.74 31.56 -2.53
N ASP A 481 19.93 31.36 -3.57
CA ASP A 481 18.47 31.30 -3.47
C ASP A 481 17.95 30.03 -2.80
N THR A 482 18.74 28.95 -2.80
CA THR A 482 18.35 27.66 -2.20
C THR A 482 18.98 27.39 -0.83
N LEU A 483 19.85 28.28 -0.35
CA LEU A 483 20.51 28.13 0.95
C LEU A 483 19.46 28.05 2.08
N GLY A 484 19.54 27.00 2.91
CA GLY A 484 18.58 26.76 3.99
C GLY A 484 17.23 26.18 3.54
N LYS A 485 17.11 25.77 2.27
CA LYS A 485 15.89 25.16 1.69
C LYS A 485 16.11 23.66 1.40
N ILE A 486 15.01 22.92 1.29
CA ILE A 486 14.98 21.50 0.91
C ILE A 486 14.86 21.38 -0.61
N LEU A 487 15.58 20.44 -1.20
CA LEU A 487 15.51 20.06 -2.61
C LEU A 487 15.08 18.60 -2.74
N ALA A 488 14.37 18.26 -3.81
CA ALA A 488 14.07 16.86 -4.18
C ALA A 488 14.78 16.51 -5.50
N ASN A 489 15.42 15.33 -5.59
CA ASN A 489 16.01 14.81 -6.82
C ASN A 489 16.11 13.28 -6.79
N GLY A 490 15.50 12.60 -7.75
CA GLY A 490 15.56 11.14 -7.87
C GLY A 490 14.87 10.41 -6.72
N GLY A 491 13.76 10.95 -6.23
CA GLY A 491 13.02 10.40 -5.08
C GLY A 491 13.73 10.55 -3.72
N LYS A 492 14.81 11.35 -3.64
CA LYS A 492 15.55 11.66 -2.41
C LYS A 492 15.40 13.14 -2.05
N PHE A 493 15.55 13.45 -0.76
CA PHE A 493 15.57 14.82 -0.25
C PHE A 493 16.97 15.27 0.11
N TYR A 494 17.24 16.55 -0.10
CA TYR A 494 18.52 17.16 0.20
C TYR A 494 18.32 18.51 0.89
N PHE A 495 19.27 18.91 1.73
CA PHE A 495 19.25 20.20 2.41
C PHE A 495 20.48 21.03 2.07
N CYS A 496 20.27 22.31 1.76
CA CYS A 496 21.33 23.20 1.34
C CYS A 496 22.00 23.92 2.50
N LEU A 497 23.23 23.52 2.83
CA LEU A 497 24.03 24.08 3.94
C LEU A 497 24.91 25.27 3.55
N THR A 498 25.35 25.33 2.29
CA THR A 498 26.28 26.33 1.75
C THR A 498 25.78 26.89 0.42
N ASN A 499 26.17 28.13 0.09
CA ASN A 499 25.77 28.81 -1.16
C ASN A 499 26.52 28.31 -2.41
N SER A 500 27.43 27.35 -2.25
CA SER A 500 28.15 26.69 -3.31
C SER A 500 28.42 25.24 -2.91
N GLY A 501 28.03 24.30 -3.76
CA GLY A 501 28.30 22.88 -3.56
C GLY A 501 27.07 21.98 -3.71
N ASN A 502 27.27 20.71 -3.38
CA ASN A 502 26.23 19.70 -3.38
C ASN A 502 25.40 19.83 -2.11
N ALA A 503 24.08 19.71 -2.25
CA ALA A 503 23.17 19.61 -1.11
C ALA A 503 23.43 18.32 -0.31
N LEU A 504 23.19 18.37 1.00
CA LEU A 504 23.35 17.22 1.88
C LEU A 504 22.12 16.32 1.78
N GLU A 505 22.28 15.07 1.35
CA GLU A 505 21.17 14.09 1.31
C GLU A 505 20.62 13.84 2.72
N LEU A 506 19.32 13.96 2.90
CA LEU A 506 18.61 13.63 4.14
C LEU A 506 18.50 12.11 4.26
N SER A 507 19.34 11.53 5.13
CA SER A 507 19.44 10.09 5.35
C SER A 507 19.98 9.79 6.74
N MET A 508 19.83 8.54 7.20
CA MET A 508 20.41 8.08 8.47
C MET A 508 21.93 8.32 8.55
N SER A 509 22.65 8.22 7.42
CA SER A 509 24.11 8.46 7.37
C SER A 509 24.53 9.91 7.58
N ASN A 510 23.60 10.86 7.40
CA ASN A 510 23.85 12.29 7.51
C ASN A 510 23.10 12.92 8.70
N THR A 511 22.88 12.14 9.77
CA THR A 511 22.31 12.63 11.02
C THR A 511 23.40 13.27 11.88
N GLY A 512 23.15 14.47 12.42
CA GLY A 512 24.12 15.21 13.20
C GLY A 512 23.83 16.69 13.34
N ASN A 513 24.80 17.44 13.87
CA ASN A 513 24.73 18.89 13.95
C ASN A 513 25.55 19.52 12.82
N TYR A 514 24.95 20.50 12.14
CA TYR A 514 25.54 21.17 10.99
C TYR A 514 25.49 22.68 11.19
N ALA A 515 26.50 23.39 10.66
CA ALA A 515 26.48 24.84 10.60
C ALA A 515 25.79 25.26 9.29
N LEU A 516 24.74 26.07 9.41
CA LEU A 516 24.04 26.67 8.29
C LEU A 516 24.48 28.12 8.15
N SER A 517 24.90 28.47 6.93
CA SER A 517 25.27 29.85 6.59
C SER A 517 24.02 30.70 6.39
N LYS A 518 24.10 31.97 6.75
CA LYS A 518 23.00 32.93 6.67
C LYS A 518 22.37 33.00 5.27
N ASN A 519 21.04 32.98 5.22
CA ASN A 519 20.25 33.48 4.10
C ASN A 519 19.16 34.43 4.64
N ASP A 520 18.94 35.59 3.99
CA ASP A 520 17.87 36.51 4.38
C ASP A 520 16.47 35.92 4.15
N GLU A 521 16.37 34.83 3.39
CA GLU A 521 15.16 34.05 3.16
C GLU A 521 15.10 32.73 3.96
N ASP A 522 16.05 32.46 4.88
CA ASP A 522 15.99 31.21 5.64
C ASP A 522 14.93 31.21 6.75
N LEU A 523 14.47 29.99 7.06
CA LEU A 523 13.51 29.71 8.12
C LEU A 523 13.98 30.14 9.51
N PHE A 524 15.29 30.26 9.71
CA PHE A 524 15.92 30.42 11.01
C PHE A 524 16.10 31.89 11.40
N SER A 525 15.75 32.83 10.51
CA SER A 525 15.76 34.28 10.76
C SER A 525 17.10 34.78 11.32
N LEU A 526 18.20 34.31 10.72
CA LEU A 526 19.55 34.64 11.17
C LEU A 526 19.93 36.09 10.84
N ASP A 527 20.51 36.82 11.81
CA ASP A 527 21.08 38.13 11.51
C ASP A 527 22.37 38.03 10.67
N SER A 528 22.77 39.14 10.06
CA SER A 528 23.88 39.26 9.10
C SER A 528 25.27 38.71 9.52
N LYS A 529 25.49 38.31 10.78
CA LYS A 529 26.81 37.92 11.28
C LYS A 529 26.87 36.52 11.91
N HIS A 530 25.78 35.76 11.91
CA HIS A 530 25.71 34.48 12.63
C HIS A 530 25.48 33.28 11.71
N TYR A 531 25.85 32.11 12.21
CA TYR A 531 25.50 30.80 11.66
C TYR A 531 24.44 30.18 12.57
N ALA A 532 23.47 29.45 12.00
CA ALA A 532 22.65 28.54 12.80
C ALA A 532 23.41 27.24 13.00
N ILE A 533 23.30 26.66 14.20
CA ILE A 533 23.56 25.23 14.37
C ILE A 533 22.21 24.54 14.23
N ILE A 534 22.08 23.70 13.21
CA ILE A 534 20.88 22.89 12.98
C ILE A 534 21.19 21.43 13.34
N ASN A 535 20.19 20.73 13.85
CA ASN A 535 20.20 19.29 14.00
C ASN A 535 19.44 18.68 12.82
N ILE A 536 20.08 17.73 12.13
CA ILE A 536 19.45 16.91 11.10
C ILE A 536 19.32 15.51 11.68
N ASN A 537 18.10 14.98 11.70
CA ASN A 537 17.79 13.61 12.06
C ASN A 537 16.89 13.04 10.97
N GLU A 538 17.50 12.34 10.02
CA GLU A 538 16.86 11.86 8.79
C GLU A 538 16.10 13.00 8.08
N ASN A 539 14.76 12.94 8.10
CA ASN A 539 13.83 13.84 7.43
C ASN A 539 13.37 15.02 8.31
N ILE A 540 13.95 15.19 9.49
CA ILE A 540 13.66 16.29 10.43
C ILE A 540 14.88 17.18 10.55
N ILE A 541 14.72 18.48 10.31
CA ILE A 541 15.78 19.49 10.40
C ILE A 541 15.32 20.57 11.37
N THR A 542 15.94 20.68 12.55
CA THR A 542 15.52 21.65 13.58
C THR A 542 16.66 22.55 14.01
N LEU A 543 16.34 23.78 14.42
CA LEU A 543 17.29 24.66 15.08
C LEU A 543 17.76 24.01 16.39
N ASN A 544 19.07 23.92 16.60
CA ASN A 544 19.63 23.44 17.86
C ASN A 544 19.61 24.58 18.88
N ASP A 545 18.68 24.51 19.83
CA ASP A 545 18.43 25.52 20.87
C ASP A 545 19.34 25.38 22.10
N LYS A 546 20.25 24.39 22.11
CA LYS A 546 21.11 24.06 23.26
C LYS A 546 22.53 24.64 23.19
N CYS A 547 22.75 25.71 22.42
CA CYS A 547 24.07 26.32 22.26
C CYS A 547 24.36 27.45 23.23
#